data_AF-A0A835CMU3-F1
#
_entry.id   AF-A0A835CMU3-F1
#
_cell.length_a   1.000
_cell.length_b   1.000
_cell.length_c   1.000
_cell.angle_alpha   90.00
_cell.angle_beta   90.00
_cell.angle_gamma   90.00
#
_symmetry.space_group_name_H-M   'P 1'
#
loop_
_entity.id
_entity.type
_entity.pdbx_description
1 polymer ?
#
loop_
_entity_poly.entity_id
_entity_poly.type
_entity_poly.pdbx_seq_one_letter_code
_entity_poly.pdbx_strand_id
1 'polypeptide(L)'
;MDVSKTGSSLDSLISSFNARITELQELVIGRNMYPASSIVDLSAVDTALKAMELQVQAIKDRLREETEAIPKAQASSSFCKLINASLKQQKKLQNMSLHVPTIMPDRTIMSNSETSRCLFPEFSGQEPGFEPLKLEEEPAALPKEKKGRGSPPIWHITGSELDSLSSYMRGRLTLEKVNAAINDMASYAEANAQLIAAPKKKLAENLWDKALELRDIATMEGIKGKHFFLEVDIKGPSLKLDNTGKAILTVLRHLGRFSETRVGHHRVIILQKPH
;
A
#
# COMPACT_ATOMS: atom_id res chain seq x y z
N MET A 1 -50.64 7.55 -91.34
CA MET A 1 -50.18 7.76 -89.95
C MET A 1 -50.09 6.39 -89.32
N ASP A 2 -48.87 5.95 -88.98
CA ASP A 2 -48.59 4.55 -88.67
C ASP A 2 -49.01 4.18 -87.24
N VAL A 3 -49.98 3.26 -87.16
CA VAL A 3 -50.49 2.67 -85.91
C VAL A 3 -49.36 2.07 -85.05
N SER A 4 -48.30 1.58 -85.70
CA SER A 4 -47.11 1.01 -85.04
C SER A 4 -46.32 2.02 -84.21
N LYS A 5 -46.23 3.28 -84.65
CA LYS A 5 -45.51 4.35 -83.93
C LYS A 5 -46.28 4.85 -82.71
N THR A 6 -47.61 4.71 -82.75
CA THR A 6 -48.49 5.07 -81.62
C THR A 6 -48.44 3.99 -80.54
N GLY A 7 -48.40 2.71 -80.94
CA GLY A 7 -48.21 1.58 -80.02
C GLY A 7 -46.88 1.66 -79.25
N SER A 8 -45.76 1.93 -79.94
CA SER A 8 -44.46 2.07 -79.28
C SER A 8 -44.37 3.29 -78.34
N SER A 9 -45.07 4.38 -78.66
CA SER A 9 -45.18 5.55 -77.78
C SER A 9 -45.99 5.24 -76.51
N LEU A 10 -47.04 4.43 -76.63
CA LEU A 10 -47.87 4.02 -75.50
C LEU A 10 -47.11 3.04 -74.59
N ASP A 11 -46.40 2.07 -75.17
CA ASP A 11 -45.59 1.11 -74.41
C ASP A 11 -44.43 1.79 -73.65
N SER A 12 -43.82 2.82 -74.26
CA SER A 12 -42.82 3.66 -73.60
C SER A 12 -43.40 4.43 -72.40
N LEU A 13 -44.61 4.99 -72.55
CA LEU A 13 -45.30 5.69 -71.47
C LEU A 13 -45.69 4.75 -70.32
N ILE A 14 -46.19 3.55 -70.65
CA ILE A 14 -46.51 2.51 -69.66
C ILE A 14 -45.25 2.06 -68.93
N SER A 15 -44.14 1.86 -69.66
CA SER A 15 -42.85 1.49 -69.07
C SER A 15 -42.30 2.57 -68.14
N SER A 16 -42.39 3.84 -68.52
CA SER A 16 -42.01 4.98 -67.69
C SER A 16 -42.88 5.07 -66.42
N PHE A 17 -44.18 4.85 -66.55
CA PHE A 17 -45.10 4.87 -65.43
C PHE A 17 -44.82 3.72 -64.46
N ASN A 18 -44.60 2.51 -64.97
CA ASN A 18 -44.22 1.35 -64.16
C ASN A 18 -42.87 1.54 -63.47
N ALA A 19 -41.87 2.10 -64.15
CA ALA A 19 -40.59 2.45 -63.54
C ALA A 19 -40.77 3.42 -62.37
N ARG A 20 -41.64 4.42 -62.53
CA ARG A 20 -41.94 5.38 -61.47
C ARG A 20 -42.74 4.77 -60.31
N ILE A 21 -43.61 3.81 -60.58
CA ILE A 21 -44.29 3.02 -59.54
C ILE A 21 -43.25 2.21 -58.74
N THR A 22 -42.33 1.53 -59.42
CA THR A 22 -41.27 0.76 -58.76
C THR A 22 -40.38 1.65 -57.90
N GLU A 23 -39.95 2.80 -58.42
CA GLU A 23 -39.18 3.79 -57.66
C GLU A 23 -39.95 4.27 -56.42
N LEU A 24 -41.25 4.55 -56.55
CA LEU A 24 -42.08 4.96 -55.43
C LEU A 24 -42.21 3.83 -54.38
N GLN A 25 -42.35 2.59 -54.83
CA GLN A 25 -42.40 1.41 -53.94
C GLN A 25 -41.08 1.23 -53.18
N GLU A 26 -39.94 1.37 -53.85
CA GLU A 26 -38.60 1.30 -53.22
C GLU A 26 -38.42 2.41 -52.19
N LEU A 27 -38.83 3.65 -52.49
CA LEU A 27 -38.79 4.77 -51.55
C LEU A 27 -39.71 4.55 -50.34
N VAL A 28 -40.89 3.97 -50.55
CA VAL A 28 -41.83 3.62 -49.46
C VAL A 28 -41.26 2.51 -48.59
N ILE A 29 -40.61 1.49 -49.17
CA ILE A 29 -39.92 0.44 -48.42
C ILE A 29 -38.78 1.07 -47.60
N GLY A 30 -37.93 1.91 -48.21
CA GLY A 30 -36.85 2.61 -47.50
C GLY A 30 -37.35 3.47 -46.34
N ARG A 31 -38.44 4.21 -46.54
CA ARG A 31 -39.11 4.97 -45.48
C ARG A 31 -39.68 4.07 -44.37
N ASN A 32 -40.28 2.93 -44.71
CA ASN A 32 -40.88 2.03 -43.74
C ASN A 32 -39.84 1.19 -42.98
N MET A 33 -38.67 0.94 -43.57
CA MET A 33 -37.52 0.30 -42.91
C MET A 33 -36.92 1.18 -41.80
N TYR A 34 -37.05 2.50 -41.93
CA TYR A 34 -36.62 3.48 -40.93
C TYR A 34 -37.78 4.38 -40.54
N PRO A 35 -38.70 3.95 -39.64
CA PRO A 35 -39.77 4.80 -39.14
C PRO A 35 -39.19 6.10 -38.58
N ALA A 36 -39.90 7.23 -38.67
CA ALA A 36 -39.41 8.56 -38.24
C ALA A 36 -38.88 8.63 -36.78
N SER A 37 -39.15 7.60 -35.97
CA SER A 37 -38.55 7.37 -34.66
C SER A 37 -37.05 7.02 -34.69
N SER A 38 -36.50 6.53 -35.81
CA SER A 38 -35.08 6.18 -35.98
C SER A 38 -34.16 7.41 -36.03
N ILE A 39 -34.68 8.56 -36.45
CA ILE A 39 -33.94 9.84 -36.47
C ILE A 39 -33.73 10.35 -35.05
N VAL A 40 -34.72 10.18 -34.17
CA VAL A 40 -34.61 10.51 -32.74
C VAL A 40 -33.55 9.62 -32.08
N ASP A 41 -33.52 8.34 -32.44
CA ASP A 41 -32.53 7.37 -31.95
C ASP A 41 -31.09 7.73 -32.38
N LEU A 42 -30.89 8.17 -33.63
CA LEU A 42 -29.58 8.64 -34.11
C LEU A 42 -29.10 9.91 -33.39
N SER A 43 -30.01 10.85 -33.08
CA SER A 43 -29.66 12.04 -32.31
C SER A 43 -29.32 11.72 -30.84
N ALA A 44 -30.00 10.72 -30.26
CA ALA A 44 -29.69 10.21 -28.93
C ALA A 44 -28.33 9.50 -28.91
N VAL A 45 -27.98 8.76 -29.96
CA VAL A 45 -26.67 8.14 -30.12
C VAL A 45 -25.57 9.19 -30.31
N ASP A 46 -25.78 10.23 -31.12
CA ASP A 46 -24.81 11.32 -31.31
C ASP A 46 -24.55 12.10 -30.01
N THR A 47 -25.60 12.38 -29.25
CA THR A 47 -25.47 13.04 -27.94
C THR A 47 -24.75 12.15 -26.93
N ALA A 48 -25.02 10.84 -26.90
CA ALA A 48 -24.31 9.90 -26.06
C ALA A 48 -22.83 9.78 -26.45
N LEU A 49 -22.51 9.77 -27.75
CA LEU A 49 -21.15 9.71 -28.25
C LEU A 49 -20.36 10.97 -27.87
N LYS A 50 -20.95 12.16 -28.04
CA LYS A 50 -20.35 13.43 -27.61
C LYS A 50 -20.12 13.48 -26.09
N ALA A 51 -21.08 12.97 -25.32
CA ALA A 51 -20.91 12.88 -23.87
C ALA A 51 -19.74 11.95 -23.49
N MET A 52 -19.60 10.82 -24.16
CA MET A 52 -18.49 9.89 -23.96
C MET A 52 -17.14 10.51 -24.39
N GLU A 53 -17.10 11.22 -25.52
CA GLU A 53 -15.91 11.94 -25.99
C GLU A 53 -15.43 12.97 -24.96
N LEU A 54 -16.35 13.76 -24.41
CA LEU A 54 -16.04 14.71 -23.34
C LEU A 54 -15.50 14.01 -22.09
N GLN A 55 -16.06 12.87 -21.71
CA GLN A 55 -15.56 12.08 -20.58
C GLN A 55 -14.15 11.54 -20.82
N VAL A 56 -13.87 11.03 -22.02
CA VAL A 56 -12.53 10.55 -22.39
C VAL A 56 -11.53 11.70 -22.38
N GLN A 57 -11.91 12.87 -22.88
CA GLN A 57 -11.06 14.06 -22.83
C GLN A 57 -10.76 14.48 -21.38
N ALA A 58 -11.77 14.49 -20.50
CA ALA A 58 -11.58 14.75 -19.07
C ALA A 58 -10.67 13.72 -18.38
N ILE A 59 -10.76 12.43 -18.75
CA ILE A 59 -9.85 11.39 -18.24
C ILE A 59 -8.42 11.68 -18.68
N LYS A 60 -8.21 11.99 -19.96
CA LYS A 60 -6.89 12.29 -20.53
C LYS A 60 -6.24 13.50 -19.85
N ASP A 61 -7.01 14.53 -19.55
CA ASP A 61 -6.50 15.72 -18.88
C ASP A 61 -6.10 15.42 -17.43
N ARG A 62 -6.90 14.65 -16.68
CA ARG A 62 -6.50 14.18 -15.33
C ARG A 62 -5.24 13.31 -15.35
N LEU A 63 -5.12 12.39 -16.31
CA LEU A 63 -3.92 11.55 -16.43
C LEU A 63 -2.67 12.38 -16.71
N ARG A 64 -2.79 13.47 -17.49
CA ARG A 64 -1.70 14.42 -17.71
C ARG A 64 -1.32 15.12 -16.42
N GLU A 65 -2.29 15.65 -15.68
CA GLU A 65 -2.06 16.31 -14.39
C GLU A 65 -1.36 15.38 -13.37
N GLU A 66 -1.82 14.12 -13.28
CA GLU A 66 -1.19 13.11 -12.43
C GLU A 66 0.25 12.81 -12.88
N THR A 67 0.47 12.67 -14.19
CA THR A 67 1.81 12.46 -14.77
C THR A 67 2.76 13.61 -14.45
N GLU A 68 2.29 14.85 -14.46
CA GLU A 68 3.08 16.03 -14.11
C GLU A 68 3.26 16.20 -12.58
N ALA A 69 2.36 15.66 -11.77
CA ALA A 69 2.45 15.68 -10.31
C ALA A 69 3.46 14.65 -9.77
N ILE A 70 3.61 13.49 -10.41
CA ILE A 70 4.57 12.44 -10.03
C ILE A 70 6.01 12.96 -9.88
N PRO A 71 6.63 13.66 -10.86
CA PRO A 71 7.99 14.15 -10.73
C PRO A 71 8.12 15.21 -9.63
N LYS A 72 7.10 16.05 -9.41
CA LYS A 72 7.08 17.03 -8.32
C LYS A 72 7.10 16.33 -6.95
N ALA A 73 6.31 15.26 -6.78
CA ALA A 73 6.29 14.46 -5.57
C ALA A 73 7.63 13.73 -5.34
N GLN A 74 8.23 13.16 -6.39
CA GLN A 74 9.54 12.51 -6.32
C GLN A 74 10.67 13.50 -5.99
N ALA A 75 10.64 14.71 -6.57
CA ALA A 75 11.58 15.78 -6.26
C ALA A 75 11.44 16.23 -4.80
N SER A 76 10.21 16.44 -4.31
CA SER A 76 9.94 16.77 -2.92
C SER A 76 10.43 15.68 -1.96
N SER A 77 10.21 14.40 -2.27
CA SER A 77 10.71 13.27 -1.46
C SER A 77 12.24 13.25 -1.39
N SER A 78 12.91 13.48 -2.52
CA SER A 78 14.38 13.56 -2.58
C SER A 78 14.93 14.75 -1.77
N PHE A 79 14.26 15.90 -1.84
CA PHE A 79 14.59 17.07 -1.03
C PHE A 79 14.43 16.81 0.47
N CYS A 80 13.32 16.18 0.90
CA CYS A 80 13.13 15.77 2.29
C CYS A 80 14.22 14.79 2.78
N LYS A 81 14.69 13.86 1.93
CA LYS A 81 15.81 12.96 2.26
C LYS A 81 17.10 13.74 2.49
N LEU A 82 17.39 14.74 1.65
CA LEU A 82 18.57 15.63 1.81
C LEU A 82 18.49 16.44 3.11
N ILE A 83 17.34 17.04 3.43
CA ILE A 83 17.13 17.78 4.69
C ILE A 83 17.40 16.87 5.88
N ASN A 84 16.82 15.67 5.89
CA ASN A 84 17.00 14.72 6.99
C ASN A 84 18.47 14.30 7.16
N ALA A 85 19.19 14.10 6.05
CA ALA A 85 20.62 13.80 6.09
C ALA A 85 21.44 14.97 6.68
N SER A 86 21.14 16.20 6.26
CA SER A 86 21.77 17.42 6.77
C SER A 86 21.51 17.61 8.27
N LEU A 87 20.26 17.45 8.72
CA LEU A 87 19.89 17.57 10.13
C LEU A 87 20.62 16.52 10.99
N LYS A 88 20.77 15.30 10.48
CA LYS A 88 21.55 14.24 11.14
C LYS A 88 23.04 14.63 11.27
N GLN A 89 23.62 15.23 10.23
CA GLN A 89 25.00 15.73 10.29
C GLN A 89 25.14 16.87 11.28
N GLN A 90 24.22 17.84 11.29
CA GLN A 90 24.22 18.94 12.24
C GLN A 90 24.17 18.44 13.69
N LYS A 91 23.29 17.47 13.99
CA LYS A 91 23.22 16.86 15.32
C LYS A 91 24.50 16.14 15.70
N LYS A 92 25.17 15.47 14.74
CA LYS A 92 26.48 14.86 14.96
C LYS A 92 27.54 15.91 15.29
N LEU A 93 27.57 17.03 14.57
CA LEU A 93 28.50 18.14 14.81
C LEU A 93 28.26 18.80 16.17
N GLN A 94 26.99 19.03 16.55
CA GLN A 94 26.64 19.52 17.88
C GLN A 94 27.11 18.55 18.97
N ASN A 95 26.85 17.25 18.80
CA ASN A 95 27.34 16.25 19.75
C ASN A 95 28.87 16.26 19.85
N MET A 96 29.58 16.35 18.73
CA MET A 96 31.05 16.44 18.74
C MET A 96 31.50 17.71 19.47
N SER A 97 30.89 18.87 19.19
CA SER A 97 31.16 20.14 19.87
C SER A 97 30.97 20.06 21.39
N LEU A 98 29.96 19.32 21.85
CA LEU A 98 29.68 19.15 23.28
C LEU A 98 30.66 18.21 24.00
N HIS A 99 31.35 17.35 23.25
CA HIS A 99 32.25 16.32 23.80
C HIS A 99 33.70 16.54 23.36
N VAL A 100 34.06 17.72 22.85
CA VAL A 100 35.47 18.07 22.57
C VAL A 100 36.18 18.20 23.92
N PRO A 101 37.16 17.33 24.25
CA PRO A 101 37.91 17.47 25.49
C PRO A 101 38.73 18.77 25.45
N THR A 102 38.61 19.60 26.48
CA THR A 102 39.32 20.89 26.63
C THR A 102 40.81 20.74 26.97
N ILE A 103 41.50 19.73 26.44
CA ILE A 103 42.95 19.56 26.62
C ILE A 103 43.62 19.73 25.27
N MET A 104 43.80 20.99 24.88
CA MET A 104 44.90 21.40 24.02
C MET A 104 45.96 21.97 24.95
N PRO A 105 47.12 21.31 25.16
CA PRO A 105 48.24 21.98 25.77
C PRO A 105 48.69 23.07 24.80
N ASP A 106 48.67 24.29 25.31
CA ASP A 106 49.28 25.47 24.71
C ASP A 106 50.67 25.11 24.18
N ARG A 107 50.83 25.13 22.85
CA ARG A 107 52.15 25.14 22.22
C ARG A 107 52.27 26.38 21.37
N THR A 108 52.55 27.47 22.06
CA THR A 108 53.15 28.68 21.55
C THR A 108 54.28 28.35 20.56
N ILE A 109 54.06 28.75 19.30
CA ILE A 109 55.02 29.25 18.31
C ILE A 109 56.36 28.50 18.22
N MET A 110 56.62 27.81 17.10
CA MET A 110 57.79 28.09 16.24
C MET A 110 57.71 27.36 14.89
N SER A 111 58.09 28.12 13.87
CA SER A 111 58.18 27.82 12.43
C SER A 111 59.12 26.66 12.08
N ASN A 112 58.76 25.80 11.12
CA ASN A 112 59.49 25.57 9.86
C ASN A 112 59.10 24.25 9.14
N SER A 113 58.80 24.43 7.85
CA SER A 113 59.11 23.63 6.66
C SER A 113 59.37 22.12 6.71
N GLU A 114 58.61 21.45 5.83
CA GLU A 114 59.06 20.49 4.81
C GLU A 114 59.32 19.01 5.15
N THR A 115 58.59 18.17 4.39
CA THR A 115 59.06 17.02 3.63
C THR A 115 59.84 15.93 4.39
N SER A 116 59.22 14.76 4.59
CA SER A 116 59.65 13.49 3.94
C SER A 116 59.00 12.22 4.52
N ARG A 117 58.37 11.50 3.58
CA ARG A 117 58.17 10.05 3.37
C ARG A 117 58.46 9.05 4.49
N CYS A 118 57.50 8.11 4.60
CA CYS A 118 57.53 6.76 5.14
C CYS A 118 58.88 6.04 5.03
N LEU A 119 59.22 5.21 6.02
CA LEU A 119 59.91 3.92 5.87
C LEU A 119 59.79 3.12 7.20
N PHE A 120 59.34 1.86 7.11
CA PHE A 120 59.42 0.84 8.16
C PHE A 120 60.88 0.46 8.45
N PRO A 121 61.15 -0.15 9.62
CA PRO A 121 61.74 -1.50 9.57
C PRO A 121 61.10 -2.55 10.50
N GLU A 122 61.06 -3.78 10.00
CA GLU A 122 60.69 -5.04 10.66
C GLU A 122 61.80 -5.61 11.58
N PHE A 123 61.50 -6.79 12.16
CA PHE A 123 62.33 -7.77 12.89
C PHE A 123 62.21 -7.65 14.44
N SER A 124 61.89 -8.67 15.24
CA SER A 124 61.63 -10.12 15.07
C SER A 124 61.23 -10.72 16.42
N GLY A 125 60.53 -11.87 16.41
CA GLY A 125 60.83 -12.95 17.37
C GLY A 125 59.66 -13.59 18.12
N GLN A 126 59.42 -14.86 17.78
CA GLN A 126 58.88 -15.97 18.60
C GLN A 126 57.37 -16.08 18.86
N GLU A 127 56.75 -16.95 18.05
CA GLU A 127 55.80 -17.99 18.46
C GLU A 127 56.60 -19.22 18.97
N PRO A 128 56.05 -20.03 19.90
CA PRO A 128 55.41 -21.28 19.43
C PRO A 128 54.21 -21.77 20.28
N GLY A 129 53.05 -21.95 19.63
CA GLY A 129 52.44 -23.27 19.36
C GLY A 129 51.70 -24.01 20.49
N PHE A 130 50.45 -24.42 20.23
CA PHE A 130 49.96 -25.81 20.11
C PHE A 130 48.41 -25.87 20.09
N GLU A 131 47.86 -26.43 19.02
CA GLU A 131 46.46 -26.88 18.78
C GLU A 131 46.24 -28.32 19.37
N PRO A 132 45.08 -29.02 19.22
CA PRO A 132 43.64 -28.74 19.45
C PRO A 132 42.94 -29.89 20.26
N LEU A 133 41.62 -29.80 20.59
CA LEU A 133 40.58 -30.88 20.46
C LEU A 133 39.29 -30.69 21.32
N LYS A 134 38.16 -30.61 20.60
CA LYS A 134 36.79 -31.19 20.75
C LYS A 134 36.03 -31.36 22.11
N LEU A 135 34.85 -30.72 22.14
CA LEU A 135 33.46 -31.21 22.39
C LEU A 135 33.07 -32.02 23.65
N GLU A 136 32.25 -31.41 24.53
CA GLU A 136 31.01 -31.93 25.19
C GLU A 136 30.41 -30.75 26.01
N GLU A 137 29.22 -30.23 25.68
CA GLU A 137 27.87 -30.54 26.20
C GLU A 137 27.37 -29.42 27.16
N GLU A 138 26.17 -28.91 26.87
CA GLU A 138 25.35 -27.89 27.57
C GLU A 138 25.01 -28.31 29.04
N PRO A 139 24.39 -27.47 29.93
CA PRO A 139 23.52 -26.33 29.61
C PRO A 139 23.64 -25.05 30.47
N ALA A 140 22.99 -24.01 29.93
CA ALA A 140 22.35 -22.88 30.63
C ALA A 140 23.21 -21.89 31.45
N ALA A 141 23.37 -20.67 30.92
CA ALA A 141 22.58 -19.51 31.34
C ALA A 141 23.12 -18.21 30.73
N LEU A 142 22.26 -17.55 29.95
CA LEU A 142 22.16 -16.11 29.66
C LEU A 142 23.46 -15.32 29.43
N PRO A 143 23.56 -14.66 28.25
CA PRO A 143 23.67 -13.21 28.38
C PRO A 143 22.96 -12.40 27.28
N LYS A 144 22.52 -11.22 27.73
CA LYS A 144 22.20 -9.99 26.98
C LYS A 144 20.75 -9.80 26.59
N GLU A 145 20.06 -9.09 27.48
CA GLU A 145 18.92 -8.23 27.16
C GLU A 145 19.20 -7.40 25.90
N LYS A 146 18.74 -7.89 24.75
CA LYS A 146 18.36 -6.99 23.67
C LYS A 146 16.96 -6.53 24.01
N LYS A 147 16.77 -5.20 24.01
CA LYS A 147 15.49 -4.49 24.06
C LYS A 147 14.64 -4.88 22.82
N GLY A 148 14.27 -6.16 22.73
CA GLY A 148 13.37 -6.70 21.76
C GLY A 148 11.97 -6.25 22.16
N ARG A 149 11.22 -5.73 21.20
CA ARG A 149 9.78 -5.57 21.36
C ARG A 149 9.25 -6.90 21.90
N GLY A 150 8.70 -6.89 23.11
CA GLY A 150 8.13 -8.09 23.71
C GLY A 150 7.05 -8.68 22.80
N SER A 151 6.68 -9.94 23.01
CA SER A 151 5.56 -10.56 22.30
C SER A 151 4.32 -9.66 22.34
N PRO A 152 3.47 -9.69 21.30
CA PRO A 152 2.24 -8.92 21.32
C PRO A 152 1.42 -9.30 22.54
N PRO A 153 0.82 -8.32 23.22
CA PRO A 153 0.05 -8.61 24.41
C PRO A 153 -1.22 -9.39 24.05
N ILE A 154 -1.37 -10.59 24.62
CA ILE A 154 -2.54 -11.46 24.45
C ILE A 154 -3.42 -11.29 25.69
N TRP A 155 -4.49 -10.51 25.57
CA TRP A 155 -5.43 -10.27 26.66
C TRP A 155 -6.74 -11.01 26.39
N HIS A 156 -6.78 -12.29 26.78
CA HIS A 156 -7.99 -13.09 26.70
C HIS A 156 -9.16 -12.45 27.44
N ILE A 157 -10.36 -12.79 26.98
CA ILE A 157 -11.61 -12.39 27.60
C ILE A 157 -12.08 -13.54 28.49
N THR A 158 -12.62 -13.18 29.64
CA THR A 158 -13.27 -14.09 30.59
C THR A 158 -14.77 -14.22 30.27
N GLY A 159 -15.39 -15.34 30.68
CA GLY A 159 -16.83 -15.54 30.48
C GLY A 159 -17.68 -14.41 31.09
N SER A 160 -17.29 -13.91 32.27
CA SER A 160 -17.94 -12.78 32.94
C SER A 160 -17.83 -11.46 32.18
N GLU A 161 -16.68 -11.17 31.55
CA GLU A 161 -16.52 -10.00 30.68
C GLU A 161 -17.37 -10.10 29.41
N LEU A 162 -17.54 -11.31 28.87
CA LEU A 162 -18.38 -11.53 27.69
C LEU A 162 -19.88 -11.45 28.03
N ASP A 163 -20.26 -11.93 29.22
CA ASP A 163 -21.65 -11.94 29.69
C ASP A 163 -22.11 -10.60 30.25
N SER A 164 -21.20 -9.70 30.61
CA SER A 164 -21.53 -8.32 30.99
C SER A 164 -21.94 -7.45 29.79
N LEU A 165 -21.62 -7.88 28.56
CA LEU A 165 -22.03 -7.18 27.34
C LEU A 165 -23.53 -7.34 27.10
N SER A 166 -24.11 -6.34 26.43
CA SER A 166 -25.51 -6.45 25.98
C SER A 166 -25.69 -7.69 25.09
N SER A 167 -26.84 -8.36 25.26
CA SER A 167 -27.19 -9.56 24.47
C SER A 167 -27.12 -9.31 22.96
N TYR A 168 -27.44 -8.08 22.53
CA TYR A 168 -27.31 -7.61 21.17
C TYR A 168 -25.87 -7.63 20.63
N MET A 169 -24.88 -7.21 21.43
CA MET A 169 -23.46 -7.22 21.03
C MET A 169 -22.86 -8.63 21.07
N ARG A 170 -23.23 -9.43 22.07
CA ARG A 170 -22.76 -10.82 22.18
C ARG A 170 -23.30 -11.67 21.03
N GLY A 171 -24.56 -11.47 20.64
CA GLY A 171 -25.20 -12.23 19.57
C GLY A 171 -25.08 -13.75 19.82
N ARG A 172 -24.51 -14.46 18.84
CA ARG A 172 -24.23 -15.90 18.90
C ARG A 172 -22.74 -16.22 19.11
N LEU A 173 -21.96 -15.27 19.63
CA LEU A 173 -20.52 -15.44 19.85
C LEU A 173 -20.27 -16.28 21.11
N THR A 174 -19.40 -17.27 20.97
CA THR A 174 -18.90 -18.06 22.09
C THR A 174 -17.54 -17.53 22.55
N LEU A 175 -17.24 -17.73 23.84
CA LEU A 175 -15.96 -17.31 24.44
C LEU A 175 -14.75 -17.86 23.67
N GLU A 176 -14.83 -19.12 23.27
CA GLU A 176 -13.78 -19.81 22.51
C GLU A 176 -13.50 -19.11 21.18
N LYS A 177 -14.55 -18.71 20.43
CA LYS A 177 -14.37 -18.02 19.14
C LYS A 177 -13.73 -16.65 19.32
N VAL A 178 -14.11 -15.92 20.37
CA VAL A 178 -13.53 -14.60 20.66
C VAL A 178 -12.06 -14.74 21.07
N ASN A 179 -11.74 -15.69 21.95
CA ASN A 179 -10.37 -15.93 22.38
C ASN A 179 -9.47 -16.51 21.28
N ALA A 180 -10.00 -17.35 20.40
CA ALA A 180 -9.29 -17.81 19.21
C ALA A 180 -8.98 -16.66 18.24
N ALA A 181 -9.92 -15.73 18.06
CA ALA A 181 -9.69 -14.53 17.26
C ALA A 181 -8.62 -13.61 17.87
N ILE A 182 -8.55 -13.49 19.20
CA ILE A 182 -7.47 -12.74 19.88
C ILE A 182 -6.10 -13.36 19.57
N ASN A 183 -5.99 -14.70 19.56
CA ASN A 183 -4.76 -15.38 19.18
C ASN A 183 -4.35 -15.06 17.73
N ASP A 184 -5.29 -15.14 16.79
CA ASP A 184 -5.06 -14.77 15.39
C ASP A 184 -4.56 -13.32 15.29
N MET A 185 -5.19 -12.37 16.00
CA MET A 185 -4.78 -10.96 16.02
C MET A 185 -3.35 -10.76 16.56
N ALA A 186 -3.00 -11.47 17.63
CA ALA A 186 -1.67 -11.44 18.20
C ALA A 186 -0.64 -11.96 17.19
N SER A 187 -0.91 -13.08 16.52
CA SER A 187 -0.03 -13.62 15.49
C SER A 187 0.20 -12.65 14.33
N TYR A 188 -0.83 -11.92 13.87
CA TYR A 188 -0.64 -10.90 12.82
C TYR A 188 0.22 -9.74 13.28
N ALA A 189 -0.01 -9.27 14.50
CA ALA A 189 0.77 -8.18 15.06
C ALA A 189 2.23 -8.60 15.30
N GLU A 190 2.47 -9.86 15.66
CA GLU A 190 3.81 -10.42 15.78
C GLU A 190 4.51 -10.52 14.43
N ALA A 191 3.84 -11.09 13.43
CA ALA A 191 4.39 -11.23 12.09
C ALA A 191 4.81 -9.86 11.52
N ASN A 192 3.96 -8.85 11.69
CA ASN A 192 4.28 -7.49 11.24
C ASN A 192 5.41 -6.86 12.07
N ALA A 193 5.45 -7.06 13.38
CA ALA A 193 6.56 -6.59 14.22
C ALA A 193 7.90 -7.24 13.82
N GLN A 194 7.88 -8.54 13.49
CA GLN A 194 9.04 -9.26 12.98
C GLN A 194 9.49 -8.73 11.61
N LEU A 195 8.55 -8.45 10.69
CA LEU A 195 8.86 -7.85 9.39
C LEU A 195 9.48 -6.46 9.54
N ILE A 196 8.98 -5.63 10.45
CA ILE A 196 9.53 -4.31 10.76
C ILE A 196 10.97 -4.41 11.33
N ALA A 197 11.24 -5.44 12.12
CA ALA A 197 12.55 -5.67 12.73
C ALA A 197 13.56 -6.40 11.82
N ALA A 198 13.07 -7.13 10.81
CA ALA A 198 13.88 -7.97 9.95
C ALA A 198 14.80 -7.15 9.02
N PRO A 199 16.08 -7.54 8.88
CA PRO A 199 17.01 -6.89 7.94
C PRO A 199 16.76 -7.34 6.49
N LYS A 200 17.02 -6.43 5.53
CA LYS A 200 16.86 -6.62 4.07
C LYS A 200 17.33 -7.98 3.54
N LYS A 201 18.44 -8.50 4.07
CA LYS A 201 19.09 -9.73 3.59
C LYS A 201 18.28 -11.01 3.81
N LYS A 202 17.22 -10.96 4.63
CA LYS A 202 16.41 -12.13 5.02
C LYS A 202 15.00 -12.15 4.43
N LEU A 203 14.65 -11.17 3.60
CA LEU A 203 13.28 -10.99 3.11
C LEU A 203 13.22 -11.13 1.58
N ALA A 204 12.19 -11.84 1.11
CA ALA A 204 11.83 -11.84 -0.31
C ALA A 204 11.35 -10.45 -0.74
N GLU A 205 11.47 -10.11 -2.02
CA GLU A 205 11.17 -8.77 -2.55
C GLU A 205 9.76 -8.26 -2.17
N ASN A 206 8.73 -9.10 -2.35
CA ASN A 206 7.35 -8.78 -1.96
C ASN A 206 7.15 -8.54 -0.45
N LEU A 207 7.93 -9.21 0.39
CA LEU A 207 7.90 -9.02 1.85
C LEU A 207 8.69 -7.78 2.26
N TRP A 208 9.69 -7.40 1.47
CA TRP A 208 10.50 -6.21 1.71
C TRP A 208 9.71 -4.93 1.45
N ASP A 209 8.95 -4.87 0.34
CA ASP A 209 8.07 -3.73 0.05
C ASP A 209 7.01 -3.55 1.13
N LYS A 210 6.35 -4.65 1.52
CA LYS A 210 5.41 -4.66 2.65
C LYS A 210 6.08 -4.22 3.96
N ALA A 211 7.31 -4.66 4.24
CA ALA A 211 8.05 -4.26 5.43
C ALA A 211 8.38 -2.76 5.42
N LEU A 212 8.62 -2.16 4.24
CA LEU A 212 8.87 -0.73 4.10
C LEU A 212 7.59 0.08 4.40
N GLU A 213 6.45 -0.31 3.82
CA GLU A 213 5.14 0.30 4.12
C GLU A 213 4.81 0.20 5.62
N LEU A 214 4.99 -0.98 6.22
CA LEU A 214 4.77 -1.18 7.65
C LEU A 214 5.71 -0.33 8.51
N ARG A 215 6.95 -0.09 8.07
CA ARG A 215 7.89 0.80 8.76
C ARG A 215 7.44 2.25 8.72
N ASP A 216 6.95 2.73 7.58
CA ASP A 216 6.44 4.09 7.44
C ASP A 216 5.21 4.30 8.34
N ILE A 217 4.27 3.36 8.35
CA ILE A 217 3.12 3.36 9.26
C ILE A 217 3.57 3.32 10.73
N ALA A 218 4.57 2.49 11.05
CA ALA A 218 5.11 2.39 12.41
C ALA A 218 5.85 3.64 12.89
N THR A 219 6.29 4.53 11.99
CA THR A 219 6.89 5.82 12.39
C THR A 219 5.87 6.87 12.76
N MET A 220 4.59 6.67 12.41
CA MET A 220 3.56 7.65 12.65
C MET A 220 3.22 7.79 14.14
N GLU A 221 2.90 9.01 14.54
CA GLU A 221 2.53 9.34 15.92
C GLU A 221 1.27 8.56 16.34
N GLY A 222 1.30 7.94 17.52
CA GLY A 222 0.22 7.09 18.04
C GLY A 222 0.35 5.59 17.76
N ILE A 223 1.07 5.18 16.70
CA ILE A 223 1.35 3.77 16.33
C ILE A 223 2.77 3.37 16.75
N LYS A 224 3.67 4.35 16.82
CA LYS A 224 5.07 4.14 17.21
C LYS A 224 5.19 3.38 18.54
N GLY A 225 5.89 2.25 18.49
CA GLY A 225 6.17 1.41 19.64
C GLY A 225 5.05 0.46 20.07
N LYS A 226 3.90 0.46 19.36
CA LYS A 226 2.79 -0.47 19.62
C LYS A 226 2.81 -1.64 18.63
N HIS A 227 2.09 -2.70 19.01
CA HIS A 227 1.81 -3.84 18.14
C HIS A 227 0.56 -3.54 17.32
N PHE A 228 0.65 -3.70 16.00
CA PHE A 228 -0.45 -3.41 15.10
C PHE A 228 -0.45 -4.37 13.91
N PHE A 229 -1.61 -4.49 13.28
CA PHE A 229 -1.77 -5.19 12.02
C PHE A 229 -2.77 -4.44 11.13
N LEU A 230 -2.73 -4.73 9.83
CA LEU A 230 -3.61 -4.10 8.85
C LEU A 230 -4.85 -4.95 8.62
N GLU A 231 -5.94 -4.33 8.18
CA GLU A 231 -7.15 -5.06 7.77
C GLU A 231 -6.86 -6.11 6.68
N VAL A 232 -5.90 -5.83 5.79
CA VAL A 232 -5.47 -6.77 4.72
C VAL A 232 -4.72 -8.00 5.25
N ASP A 233 -4.25 -7.97 6.51
CA ASP A 233 -3.57 -9.10 7.15
C ASP A 233 -4.56 -10.12 7.74
N ILE A 234 -5.84 -9.75 7.86
CA ILE A 234 -6.89 -10.61 8.43
C ILE A 234 -7.25 -11.71 7.42
N LYS A 235 -6.61 -12.87 7.57
CA LYS A 235 -6.80 -14.04 6.71
C LYS A 235 -6.98 -15.34 7.50
N GLY A 236 -7.34 -15.24 8.77
CA GLY A 236 -7.28 -16.32 9.75
C GLY A 236 -8.43 -17.31 9.65
N PRO A 237 -8.25 -18.50 10.23
CA PRO A 237 -9.35 -19.44 10.40
C PRO A 237 -10.39 -18.90 11.39
N SER A 238 -9.98 -18.22 12.46
CA SER A 238 -10.84 -17.76 13.55
C SER A 238 -11.28 -16.32 13.36
N LEU A 239 -10.39 -15.45 12.86
CA LEU A 239 -10.69 -14.07 12.53
C LEU A 239 -10.78 -13.85 11.01
N LYS A 240 -12.00 -13.59 10.52
CA LYS A 240 -12.33 -13.27 9.13
C LYS A 240 -13.12 -11.97 9.03
N LEU A 241 -13.18 -11.34 7.86
CA LEU A 241 -14.00 -10.14 7.62
C LEU A 241 -15.45 -10.46 7.23
N ASP A 242 -15.97 -11.59 7.70
CA ASP A 242 -17.36 -11.99 7.56
C ASP A 242 -18.25 -11.34 8.63
N ASN A 243 -19.55 -11.62 8.60
CA ASN A 243 -20.48 -11.08 9.60
C ASN A 243 -20.09 -11.48 11.03
N THR A 244 -19.59 -12.70 11.23
CA THR A 244 -19.15 -13.19 12.54
C THR A 244 -17.92 -12.44 13.02
N GLY A 245 -16.88 -12.31 12.20
CA GLY A 245 -15.67 -11.61 12.59
C GLY A 245 -15.88 -10.10 12.75
N LYS A 246 -16.79 -9.47 11.98
CA LYS A 246 -17.23 -8.09 12.24
C LYS A 246 -17.87 -7.94 13.63
N ALA A 247 -18.69 -8.91 14.05
CA ALA A 247 -19.25 -8.92 15.39
C ALA A 247 -18.15 -9.10 16.46
N ILE A 248 -17.20 -10.00 16.23
CA ILE A 248 -16.04 -10.21 17.13
C ILE A 248 -15.23 -8.93 17.28
N LEU A 249 -14.88 -8.26 16.17
CA LEU A 249 -14.15 -6.99 16.19
C LEU A 249 -14.92 -5.89 16.94
N THR A 250 -16.26 -5.88 16.81
CA THR A 250 -17.11 -4.93 17.53
C THR A 250 -17.06 -5.16 19.04
N VAL A 251 -17.15 -6.41 19.49
CA VAL A 251 -17.02 -6.81 20.90
C VAL A 251 -15.64 -6.45 21.45
N LEU A 252 -14.59 -6.86 20.74
CA LEU A 252 -13.19 -6.62 21.14
C LEU A 252 -12.85 -5.12 21.22
N ARG A 253 -13.41 -4.31 20.33
CA ARG A 253 -13.30 -2.85 20.38
C ARG A 253 -14.01 -2.28 21.61
N HIS A 254 -15.19 -2.77 21.96
CA HIS A 254 -15.93 -2.31 23.13
C HIS A 254 -15.22 -2.65 24.44
N LEU A 255 -14.58 -3.83 24.50
CA LEU A 255 -13.77 -4.26 25.64
C LEU A 255 -12.35 -3.63 25.67
N GLY A 256 -12.08 -2.66 24.78
CA GLY A 256 -10.82 -1.91 24.76
C GLY A 256 -9.59 -2.77 24.42
N ARG A 257 -9.77 -3.92 23.76
CA ARG A 257 -8.65 -4.80 23.40
C ARG A 257 -7.84 -4.26 22.21
N PHE A 258 -8.45 -3.42 21.39
CA PHE A 258 -7.75 -2.72 20.31
C PHE A 258 -8.40 -1.37 19.98
N SER A 259 -7.63 -0.51 19.30
CA SER A 259 -8.13 0.70 18.64
C SER A 259 -7.87 0.66 17.15
N GLU A 260 -8.70 1.34 16.39
CA GLU A 260 -8.57 1.44 14.94
C GLU A 260 -8.18 2.87 14.54
N THR A 261 -7.27 3.01 13.57
CA THR A 261 -6.87 4.29 13.00
C THR A 261 -6.67 4.15 11.50
N ARG A 262 -7.08 5.16 10.74
CA ARG A 262 -6.85 5.20 9.29
C ARG A 262 -5.57 5.96 8.99
N VAL A 263 -4.71 5.34 8.18
CA VAL A 263 -3.43 5.88 7.76
C VAL A 263 -3.37 5.79 6.24
N GLY A 264 -3.65 6.90 5.56
CA GLY A 264 -3.84 6.91 4.12
C GLY A 264 -4.96 5.95 3.69
N HIS A 265 -4.63 4.96 2.87
CA HIS A 265 -5.56 3.92 2.42
C HIS A 265 -5.60 2.69 3.34
N HIS A 266 -4.74 2.62 4.36
CA HIS A 266 -4.67 1.48 5.26
C HIS A 266 -5.50 1.71 6.51
N ARG A 267 -6.31 0.70 6.85
CA ARG A 267 -6.98 0.59 8.15
C ARG A 267 -6.08 -0.19 9.09
N VAL A 268 -5.56 0.51 10.10
CA VAL A 268 -4.59 0.00 11.06
C VAL A 268 -5.30 -0.35 12.37
N ILE A 269 -5.13 -1.59 12.82
CA ILE A 269 -5.65 -2.08 14.09
C ILE A 269 -4.49 -2.16 15.07
N ILE A 270 -4.57 -1.41 16.15
CA ILE A 270 -3.53 -1.26 17.17
C ILE A 270 -3.98 -2.02 18.42
N LEU A 271 -3.19 -3.01 18.83
CA LEU A 271 -3.44 -3.76 20.06
C LEU A 271 -3.22 -2.85 21.27
N GLN A 272 -4.18 -2.86 22.20
CA GLN A 272 -4.14 -2.05 23.41
C GLN A 272 -4.12 -2.93 24.65
N LYS A 273 -3.49 -2.43 25.72
CA LYS A 273 -3.62 -3.03 27.03
C LYS A 273 -4.95 -2.54 27.63
N PRO A 274 -5.84 -3.44 28.06
CA PRO A 274 -7.07 -3.03 28.73
C PRO A 274 -6.73 -2.33 30.05
N HIS A 275 -7.54 -1.33 30.40
CA HIS A 275 -7.47 -0.59 31.65
C HIS A 275 -8.09 -1.37 32.81
#